data_AF-A0A2J7RFB5-F1
#
_entry.id   AF-A0A2J7RFB5-F1
#
_cell.length_a   1.000
_cell.length_b   1.000
_cell.length_c   1.000
_cell.angle_alpha   90.00
_cell.angle_beta   90.00
_cell.angle_gamma   90.00
#
_symmetry.space_group_name_H-M   'P 1'
#
loop_
_entity.id
_entity.type
_entity.pdbx_description
1 polymer ?
#
loop_
_entity_poly.entity_id
_entity_poly.type
_entity_poly.pdbx_seq_one_letter_code
_entity_poly.pdbx_strand_id
1 'polypeptide(L)'
;MRLQGVLFLVLTVLAVVRCSRPCRTSRCKKEAEYLRSSLRLTEDPCQDFYAFACGSFRTINLMLNGPKSWGPFEIADNATAYAIRSILSSPAKRTDPGALRKTKLMYTACVDNETREERGLQPLLRVIKALGGWPLISDKWNGSVTWGHVAHVMAQYGIPLFFDVSVEPHPSNMSLNLIHLNPPSLPMPVPLHWSPWLRKREIDTLTKRGNKDEILRYLVDVAMELRNHEGSTHAHRSRIKKELLDVVNLAQNLQEKFVVLMFTDASDDTIPISSLDNNNGELITLSAAW
;
A
#
# COMPACT_ATOMS: atom_id res chain seq x y z
N MET A 1 -49.54 21.72 -44.59
CA MET A 1 -48.23 21.03 -44.62
C MET A 1 -47.43 21.04 -43.30
N ARG A 2 -47.48 22.08 -42.44
CA ARG A 2 -46.65 22.11 -41.20
C ARG A 2 -47.16 21.23 -40.04
N LEU A 3 -48.47 21.01 -39.90
CA LEU A 3 -49.04 20.22 -38.79
C LEU A 3 -48.77 18.70 -38.92
N GLN A 4 -48.82 18.17 -40.15
CA GLN A 4 -48.57 16.75 -40.43
C GLN A 4 -47.12 16.36 -40.14
N GLY A 5 -46.15 17.23 -40.44
CA GLY A 5 -44.73 16.98 -40.14
C GLY A 5 -44.43 16.95 -38.64
N VAL A 6 -45.07 17.81 -37.85
CA VAL A 6 -44.95 17.81 -36.38
C VAL A 6 -45.60 16.56 -35.78
N LEU A 7 -46.77 16.16 -36.26
CA LEU A 7 -47.44 14.94 -35.79
C LEU A 7 -46.61 13.68 -36.09
N PHE A 8 -45.99 13.62 -37.27
CA PHE A 8 -45.10 12.50 -37.64
C PHE A 8 -43.83 12.47 -36.79
N LEU A 9 -43.22 13.63 -36.52
CA LEU A 9 -42.10 13.75 -35.58
C LEU A 9 -42.50 13.33 -34.15
N VAL A 10 -43.65 13.76 -33.64
CA VAL A 10 -44.14 13.37 -32.32
C VAL A 10 -44.42 11.87 -32.25
N LEU A 11 -45.07 11.29 -33.27
CA LEU A 11 -45.37 9.86 -33.32
C LEU A 11 -44.11 9.01 -33.47
N THR A 12 -43.13 9.46 -34.26
CA THR A 12 -41.83 8.78 -34.37
C THR A 12 -41.01 8.91 -33.09
N VAL A 13 -41.00 10.07 -32.41
CA VAL A 13 -40.38 10.21 -31.09
C VAL A 13 -41.09 9.30 -30.07
N LEU A 14 -42.41 9.26 -30.05
CA LEU A 14 -43.17 8.34 -29.18
C LEU A 14 -42.91 6.85 -29.51
N ALA A 15 -42.70 6.51 -30.78
CA ALA A 15 -42.39 5.16 -31.22
C ALA A 15 -40.90 4.76 -31.00
N VAL A 16 -39.98 5.73 -31.07
CA VAL A 16 -38.53 5.57 -30.82
C VAL A 16 -38.23 5.60 -29.33
N VAL A 17 -39.07 6.27 -28.52
CA VAL A 17 -39.21 6.01 -27.07
C VAL A 17 -39.92 4.66 -26.90
N ARG A 18 -39.29 3.60 -27.40
CA ARG A 18 -39.53 2.24 -26.93
C ARG A 18 -39.19 2.24 -25.46
N CYS A 19 -40.21 2.40 -24.62
CA CYS A 19 -40.13 2.12 -23.20
C CYS A 19 -39.77 0.64 -23.07
N SER A 20 -38.47 0.32 -22.95
CA SER A 20 -38.02 -1.02 -22.62
C SER A 20 -38.73 -1.45 -21.35
N ARG A 21 -39.45 -2.57 -21.38
CA ARG A 21 -40.18 -3.07 -20.21
C ARG A 21 -39.20 -3.15 -19.03
N PRO A 22 -39.51 -2.55 -17.86
CA PRO A 22 -38.59 -2.54 -16.74
C PRO A 22 -38.33 -3.97 -16.28
N CYS A 23 -37.09 -4.24 -15.89
CA CYS A 23 -36.72 -5.55 -15.35
C CYS A 23 -37.52 -5.85 -14.08
N ARG A 24 -38.13 -7.04 -13.99
CA ARG A 24 -38.98 -7.47 -12.86
C ARG A 24 -38.42 -8.62 -12.03
N THR A 25 -37.21 -9.07 -12.32
CA THR A 25 -36.57 -10.15 -11.56
C THR A 25 -36.35 -9.72 -10.11
N SER A 26 -36.29 -10.68 -9.18
CA SER A 26 -35.99 -10.40 -7.78
C SER A 26 -34.69 -9.62 -7.61
N ARG A 27 -33.66 -9.97 -8.39
CA ARG A 27 -32.38 -9.24 -8.43
C ARG A 27 -32.58 -7.78 -8.82
N CYS A 28 -33.28 -7.48 -9.91
CA CYS A 28 -33.52 -6.10 -10.34
C CYS A 28 -34.27 -5.27 -9.31
N LYS A 29 -35.25 -5.86 -8.60
CA LYS A 29 -35.98 -5.17 -7.53
C LYS A 29 -35.05 -4.82 -6.36
N LYS A 30 -34.27 -5.79 -5.89
CA LYS A 30 -33.31 -5.61 -4.79
C LYS A 30 -32.26 -4.53 -5.11
N GLU A 31 -31.69 -4.57 -6.32
CA GLU A 31 -30.70 -3.56 -6.74
C GLU A 31 -31.34 -2.17 -6.88
N ALA A 32 -32.56 -2.08 -7.43
CA ALA A 32 -33.27 -0.81 -7.54
C ALA A 32 -33.60 -0.21 -6.18
N GLU A 33 -34.02 -1.04 -5.21
CA GLU A 33 -34.23 -0.63 -3.81
C GLU A 33 -32.93 -0.14 -3.17
N TYR A 34 -31.84 -0.88 -3.33
CA TYR A 34 -30.53 -0.48 -2.80
C TYR A 34 -30.06 0.86 -3.39
N LEU A 35 -30.11 1.01 -4.71
CA LEU A 35 -29.78 2.27 -5.39
C LEU A 35 -30.64 3.41 -4.85
N ARG A 36 -31.95 3.21 -4.83
CA ARG A 36 -32.90 4.23 -4.35
C ARG A 36 -32.66 4.62 -2.90
N SER A 37 -32.30 3.67 -2.04
CA SER A 37 -31.97 3.94 -0.64
C SER A 37 -30.66 4.72 -0.45
N SER A 38 -29.74 4.66 -1.42
CA SER A 38 -28.48 5.41 -1.39
C SER A 38 -28.65 6.87 -1.85
N LEU A 39 -29.66 7.15 -2.68
CA LEU A 39 -29.94 8.48 -3.22
C LEU A 39 -30.43 9.46 -2.15
N ARG A 40 -30.09 10.74 -2.32
CA ARG A 40 -30.71 11.86 -1.62
C ARG A 40 -31.41 12.76 -2.64
N LEU A 41 -32.70 12.52 -2.83
CA LEU A 41 -33.50 13.20 -3.87
C LEU A 41 -33.76 14.70 -3.61
N THR A 42 -33.40 15.22 -2.44
CA THR A 42 -33.48 16.65 -2.14
C THR A 42 -32.34 17.45 -2.75
N GLU A 43 -31.27 16.79 -3.23
CA GLU A 43 -30.13 17.42 -3.88
C GLU A 43 -30.34 17.48 -5.40
N ASP A 44 -29.91 18.57 -6.04
CA ASP A 44 -29.94 18.67 -7.51
C ASP A 44 -28.75 17.90 -8.12
N PRO A 45 -28.98 16.85 -8.93
CA PRO A 45 -27.90 16.08 -9.56
C PRO A 45 -27.03 16.91 -10.51
N CYS A 46 -27.54 18.03 -11.05
CA CYS A 46 -26.79 18.93 -11.92
C CYS A 46 -25.85 19.86 -11.14
N GLN A 47 -26.06 20.01 -9.83
CA GLN A 47 -25.23 20.85 -8.95
C GLN A 47 -24.23 20.02 -8.14
N ASP A 48 -24.70 18.94 -7.51
CA ASP A 48 -23.85 18.01 -6.75
C ASP A 48 -24.34 16.57 -6.94
N PHE A 49 -23.83 15.93 -7.99
CA PHE A 49 -24.17 14.54 -8.30
C PHE A 49 -23.74 13.56 -7.20
N TYR A 50 -22.68 13.86 -6.44
CA TYR A 50 -22.23 13.00 -5.35
C TYR A 50 -23.21 13.05 -4.18
N ALA A 51 -23.66 14.25 -3.77
CA ALA A 51 -24.67 14.40 -2.74
C ALA A 51 -26.00 13.75 -3.16
N PHE A 52 -26.41 13.93 -4.43
CA PHE A 52 -27.58 13.24 -4.97
C PHE A 52 -27.45 11.71 -4.95
N ALA A 53 -26.33 11.17 -5.43
CA ALA A 53 -26.16 9.72 -5.62
C ALA A 53 -25.83 8.97 -4.32
N CYS A 54 -25.07 9.60 -3.42
CA CYS A 54 -24.47 8.96 -2.25
C CYS A 54 -24.87 9.61 -0.92
N GLY A 55 -25.64 10.70 -0.94
CA GLY A 55 -25.98 11.49 0.26
C GLY A 55 -26.71 10.71 1.36
N SER A 56 -27.32 9.56 1.03
CA SER A 56 -27.96 8.65 1.98
C SER A 56 -27.17 7.35 2.21
N PHE A 57 -26.09 7.11 1.45
CA PHE A 57 -25.30 5.88 1.54
C PHE A 57 -24.76 5.63 2.95
N ARG A 58 -24.19 6.67 3.59
CA ARG A 58 -23.59 6.55 4.93
C ARG A 58 -24.61 6.24 6.02
N THR A 59 -25.87 6.66 5.86
CA THR A 59 -26.93 6.41 6.84
C THR A 59 -27.48 4.99 6.77
N ILE A 60 -27.44 4.36 5.59
CA ILE A 60 -27.93 2.99 5.42
C ILE A 60 -26.81 1.94 5.55
N ASN A 61 -25.56 2.33 5.29
CA ASN A 61 -24.36 1.49 5.42
C ASN A 61 -23.50 1.94 6.61
N LEU A 62 -24.12 2.02 7.79
CA LEU A 62 -23.44 2.40 9.03
C LEU A 62 -22.39 1.36 9.42
N MET A 63 -21.17 1.82 9.69
CA MET A 63 -20.14 1.01 10.33
C MET A 63 -19.74 1.65 11.65
N LEU A 64 -20.02 0.95 12.76
CA LEU A 64 -19.51 1.30 14.08
C LEU A 64 -18.08 0.76 14.18
N ASN A 65 -17.11 1.64 14.45
CA ASN A 65 -15.69 1.30 14.61
C ASN A 65 -15.01 0.67 13.36
N GLY A 66 -15.27 1.23 12.18
CA GLY A 66 -14.70 0.80 10.90
C GLY A 66 -13.43 1.53 10.45
N PRO A 67 -12.82 1.11 9.32
CA PRO A 67 -11.68 1.80 8.71
C PRO A 67 -12.00 3.26 8.39
N LYS A 68 -10.95 4.09 8.24
CA LYS A 68 -11.08 5.53 7.94
C LYS A 68 -11.75 5.81 6.59
N SER A 69 -11.76 4.83 5.67
CA SER A 69 -12.50 4.84 4.42
C SER A 69 -13.56 3.74 4.44
N TRP A 70 -14.79 4.06 4.03
CA TRP A 70 -15.90 3.11 3.96
C TRP A 70 -16.83 3.45 2.80
N GLY A 71 -16.90 2.54 1.84
CA GLY A 71 -17.67 2.67 0.61
C GLY A 71 -17.93 1.31 -0.04
N PRO A 72 -18.43 1.31 -1.28
CA PRO A 72 -18.76 0.08 -2.00
C PRO A 72 -17.58 -0.88 -2.17
N PHE A 73 -16.36 -0.36 -2.34
CA PHE A 73 -15.15 -1.18 -2.47
C PHE A 73 -14.83 -1.92 -1.16
N GLU A 74 -14.85 -1.23 -0.02
CA GLU A 74 -14.57 -1.85 1.28
C GLU A 74 -15.65 -2.86 1.67
N ILE A 75 -16.92 -2.63 1.30
CA ILE A 75 -18.00 -3.60 1.46
C ILE A 75 -17.71 -4.87 0.66
N ALA A 76 -17.30 -4.73 -0.60
CA ALA A 76 -16.96 -5.87 -1.46
C ALA A 76 -15.71 -6.61 -0.98
N ASP A 77 -14.67 -5.88 -0.54
CA ASP A 77 -13.45 -6.44 0.04
C ASP A 77 -13.76 -7.24 1.30
N ASN A 78 -14.62 -6.72 2.18
CA ASN A 78 -15.02 -7.43 3.41
C ASN A 78 -15.82 -8.70 3.08
N ALA A 79 -16.76 -8.64 2.13
CA ALA A 79 -17.49 -9.82 1.67
C ALA A 79 -16.54 -10.88 1.08
N THR A 80 -15.54 -10.44 0.31
CA THR A 80 -14.51 -11.31 -0.27
C THR A 80 -13.62 -11.91 0.80
N ALA A 81 -13.15 -11.12 1.76
CA ALA A 81 -12.34 -11.58 2.88
C ALA A 81 -13.10 -12.59 3.74
N TYR A 82 -14.41 -12.41 3.94
CA TYR A 82 -15.25 -13.38 4.62
C TYR A 82 -15.34 -14.72 3.87
N ALA A 83 -15.52 -14.68 2.55
CA ALA A 83 -15.52 -15.87 1.70
C ALA A 83 -14.16 -16.59 1.70
N ILE A 84 -13.05 -15.85 1.60
CA ILE A 84 -11.70 -16.40 1.70
C ILE A 84 -11.50 -17.05 3.08
N ARG A 85 -11.89 -16.37 4.15
CA ARG A 85 -11.79 -16.87 5.51
C ARG A 85 -12.54 -18.19 5.69
N SER A 86 -13.74 -18.33 5.14
CA SER A 86 -14.52 -19.56 5.25
C SER A 86 -13.86 -20.76 4.54
N ILE A 87 -13.13 -20.51 3.46
CA ILE A 87 -12.34 -21.53 2.76
C ILE A 87 -11.11 -21.90 3.59
N LEU A 88 -10.37 -20.88 4.07
CA LEU A 88 -9.09 -21.07 4.74
C LEU A 88 -9.20 -21.60 6.18
N SER A 89 -10.35 -21.38 6.84
CA SER A 89 -10.60 -21.91 8.19
C SER A 89 -10.86 -23.42 8.20
N SER A 90 -11.16 -24.02 7.05
CA SER A 90 -11.29 -25.47 6.94
C SER A 90 -9.92 -26.16 7.06
N PRO A 91 -9.82 -27.32 7.74
CA PRO A 91 -8.56 -28.05 7.83
C PRO A 91 -7.98 -28.38 6.46
N ALA A 92 -6.66 -28.28 6.35
CA ALA A 92 -5.94 -28.62 5.13
C ALA A 92 -6.01 -30.14 4.89
N LYS A 93 -6.49 -30.55 3.72
CA LYS A 93 -6.65 -31.98 3.37
C LYS A 93 -5.49 -32.46 2.51
N ARG A 94 -5.17 -33.76 2.57
CA ARG A 94 -4.18 -34.37 1.67
C ARG A 94 -4.58 -34.29 0.20
N THR A 95 -5.88 -34.29 -0.07
CA THR A 95 -6.48 -34.15 -1.41
C THR A 95 -6.55 -32.71 -1.91
N ASP A 96 -6.25 -31.71 -1.06
CA ASP A 96 -6.22 -30.31 -1.51
C ASP A 96 -5.04 -30.10 -2.48
N PRO A 97 -5.21 -29.27 -3.53
CA PRO A 97 -4.10 -28.83 -4.36
C PRO A 97 -2.96 -28.25 -3.51
N GLY A 98 -1.72 -28.47 -3.93
CA GLY A 98 -0.54 -28.09 -3.14
C GLY A 98 -0.53 -26.61 -2.71
N ALA A 99 -0.96 -25.71 -3.59
CA ALA A 99 -1.10 -24.28 -3.28
C ALA A 99 -2.14 -24.04 -2.18
N LEU A 100 -3.37 -24.56 -2.33
CA LEU A 100 -4.44 -24.41 -1.35
C LEU A 100 -4.05 -24.97 0.01
N ARG A 101 -3.39 -26.14 0.03
CA ARG A 101 -2.92 -26.78 1.26
C ARG A 101 -1.92 -25.88 2.00
N LYS A 102 -0.94 -25.32 1.30
CA LYS A 102 0.05 -24.39 1.89
C LYS A 102 -0.64 -23.13 2.42
N THR A 103 -1.57 -22.55 1.68
CA THR A 103 -2.31 -21.35 2.11
C THR A 103 -3.14 -21.60 3.36
N LYS A 104 -3.83 -22.75 3.44
CA LYS A 104 -4.58 -23.14 4.65
C LYS A 104 -3.66 -23.31 5.86
N LEU A 105 -2.52 -23.99 5.71
CA LEU A 105 -1.55 -24.16 6.80
C LEU A 105 -0.99 -22.82 7.27
N MET A 106 -0.68 -21.91 6.34
CA MET A 106 -0.24 -20.54 6.67
C MET A 106 -1.33 -19.77 7.43
N TYR A 107 -2.59 -19.87 6.99
CA TYR A 107 -3.71 -19.25 7.67
C TYR A 107 -3.87 -19.78 9.11
N THR A 108 -3.85 -21.10 9.30
CA THR A 108 -3.92 -21.73 10.62
C THR A 108 -2.80 -21.24 11.54
N ALA A 109 -1.56 -21.18 11.04
CA ALA A 109 -0.42 -20.68 11.82
C ALA A 109 -0.54 -19.18 12.16
N CYS A 110 -1.22 -18.38 11.33
CA CYS A 110 -1.40 -16.94 11.54
C CYS A 110 -2.45 -16.62 12.61
N VAL A 111 -3.54 -17.40 12.66
CA VAL A 111 -4.66 -17.16 13.60
C VAL A 111 -4.47 -17.84 14.96
N ASP A 112 -3.45 -18.67 15.10
CA ASP A 112 -3.06 -19.33 16.36
C ASP A 112 -2.40 -18.31 17.30
N ASN A 113 -3.23 -17.62 18.10
CA ASN A 113 -2.77 -16.66 19.07
C ASN A 113 -1.98 -17.32 20.21
N GLU A 114 -2.36 -18.52 20.65
CA GLU A 114 -1.71 -19.21 21.78
C GLU A 114 -0.24 -19.47 21.47
N THR A 115 0.05 -20.14 20.36
CA THR A 115 1.42 -20.40 19.93
C THR A 115 2.20 -19.10 19.65
N ARG A 116 1.53 -18.04 19.18
CA ARG A 116 2.18 -16.73 18.93
C ARG A 116 2.60 -16.07 20.25
N GLU A 117 1.71 -15.99 21.23
CA GLU A 117 1.99 -15.37 22.53
C GLU A 117 3.04 -16.19 23.30
N GLU A 118 2.99 -17.52 23.25
CA GLU A 118 4.00 -18.40 23.85
C GLU A 118 5.41 -18.14 23.30
N ARG A 119 5.54 -17.90 21.99
CA ARG A 119 6.83 -17.62 21.35
C ARG A 119 7.34 -16.21 21.64
N GLY A 120 6.44 -15.27 21.91
CA GLY A 120 6.77 -13.86 22.16
C GLY A 120 7.70 -13.28 21.10
N LEU A 121 8.71 -12.51 21.55
CA LEU A 121 9.66 -11.80 20.68
C LEU A 121 10.80 -12.68 20.14
N GLN A 122 10.91 -13.93 20.61
CA GLN A 122 12.04 -14.81 20.27
C GLN A 122 12.24 -15.06 18.77
N PRO A 123 11.20 -15.23 17.93
CA PRO A 123 11.37 -15.35 16.49
C PRO A 123 12.02 -14.11 15.87
N LEU A 124 11.58 -12.91 16.28
CA LEU A 124 12.12 -11.65 15.77
C LEU A 124 13.58 -11.43 16.20
N LEU A 125 13.89 -11.68 17.48
CA LEU A 125 15.26 -11.51 17.99
C LEU A 125 16.25 -12.47 17.33
N ARG A 126 15.83 -13.70 17.02
CA ARG A 126 16.65 -14.64 16.24
C ARG A 126 16.96 -14.11 14.84
N VAL A 127 15.98 -13.51 14.16
CA VAL A 127 16.21 -12.87 12.85
C VAL A 127 17.17 -11.70 12.99
N ILE A 128 16.96 -10.80 13.95
CA ILE A 128 17.85 -9.65 14.19
C ILE A 128 19.28 -10.12 14.45
N LYS A 129 19.47 -11.15 15.28
CA LYS A 129 20.80 -11.72 15.57
C LYS A 129 21.43 -12.35 14.33
N ALA A 130 20.66 -13.09 13.54
CA ALA A 130 21.15 -13.69 12.29
C ALA A 130 21.59 -12.64 11.27
N LEU A 131 21.02 -11.44 11.33
CA LEU A 131 21.38 -10.30 10.47
C LEU A 131 22.56 -9.46 11.01
N GLY A 132 23.24 -9.91 12.07
CA GLY A 132 24.38 -9.19 12.66
C GLY A 132 24.00 -8.25 13.80
N GLY A 133 22.77 -8.34 14.31
CA GLY A 133 22.29 -7.56 15.44
C GLY A 133 21.86 -6.15 15.07
N TRP A 134 21.32 -5.43 16.05
CA TRP A 134 20.88 -4.05 15.89
C TRP A 134 21.45 -3.19 17.04
N PRO A 135 22.36 -2.23 16.76
CA PRO A 135 23.01 -1.42 17.81
C PRO A 135 22.01 -0.73 18.75
N LEU A 136 20.84 -0.34 18.23
CA LEU A 136 19.81 0.32 19.01
C LEU A 136 19.28 -0.55 20.15
N ILE A 137 19.30 -1.89 20.01
CA ILE A 137 18.68 -2.79 21.00
C ILE A 137 19.68 -3.52 21.90
N SER A 138 20.98 -3.40 21.67
CA SER A 138 22.01 -4.14 22.41
C SER A 138 23.23 -3.29 22.74
N ASP A 139 23.60 -3.21 24.02
CA ASP A 139 24.81 -2.52 24.47
C ASP A 139 26.11 -3.29 24.13
N LYS A 140 25.97 -4.56 23.72
CA LYS A 140 27.09 -5.47 23.41
C LYS A 140 27.33 -5.62 21.91
N TRP A 141 26.69 -4.80 21.08
CA TRP A 141 26.84 -4.90 19.65
C TRP A 141 28.28 -4.62 19.23
N ASN A 142 28.91 -5.60 18.59
CA ASN A 142 30.28 -5.55 18.09
C ASN A 142 30.37 -5.91 16.59
N GLY A 143 29.23 -5.81 15.89
CA GLY A 143 29.12 -6.16 14.47
C GLY A 143 29.80 -5.14 13.56
N SER A 144 30.08 -5.57 12.33
CA SER A 144 30.47 -4.69 11.23
C SER A 144 29.48 -4.89 10.09
N VAL A 145 28.85 -3.81 9.63
CA VAL A 145 27.92 -3.84 8.49
C VAL A 145 28.71 -3.54 7.22
N THR A 146 28.61 -4.42 6.24
CA THR A 146 29.21 -4.24 4.90
C THR A 146 28.09 -4.11 3.87
N TRP A 147 28.39 -3.57 2.68
CA TRP A 147 27.43 -3.56 1.58
C TRP A 147 26.96 -4.96 1.17
N GLY A 148 27.82 -5.98 1.33
CA GLY A 148 27.42 -7.38 1.13
C GLY A 148 26.37 -7.86 2.14
N HIS A 149 26.48 -7.47 3.41
CA HIS A 149 25.44 -7.74 4.42
C HIS A 149 24.12 -7.06 4.07
N VAL A 150 24.16 -5.81 3.64
CA VAL A 150 22.97 -5.05 3.19
C VAL A 150 22.30 -5.76 2.01
N ALA A 151 23.07 -6.13 0.99
CA ALA A 151 22.55 -6.87 -0.17
C ALA A 151 21.95 -8.22 0.22
N HIS A 152 22.57 -8.95 1.15
CA HIS A 152 22.04 -10.21 1.66
C HIS A 152 20.70 -10.03 2.38
N VAL A 153 20.57 -9.01 3.25
CA VAL A 153 19.31 -8.70 3.94
C VAL A 153 18.21 -8.39 2.92
N MET A 154 18.50 -7.53 1.94
CA MET A 154 17.56 -7.14 0.90
C MET A 154 17.12 -8.35 0.06
N ALA A 155 18.05 -9.20 -0.38
CA ALA A 155 17.74 -10.36 -1.20
C ALA A 155 16.99 -11.47 -0.44
N GLN A 156 17.35 -11.71 0.81
CA GLN A 156 16.78 -12.80 1.62
C GLN A 156 15.37 -12.47 2.14
N TYR A 157 15.13 -11.21 2.50
CA TYR A 157 13.89 -10.80 3.16
C TYR A 157 13.00 -9.89 2.31
N GLY A 158 13.48 -9.41 1.16
CA GLY A 158 12.73 -8.47 0.32
C GLY A 158 12.46 -7.12 1.00
N ILE A 159 13.30 -6.73 1.98
CA ILE A 159 13.14 -5.47 2.72
C ILE A 159 14.06 -4.43 2.06
N PRO A 160 13.52 -3.41 1.39
CA PRO A 160 14.33 -2.33 0.83
C PRO A 160 14.90 -1.48 1.97
N LEU A 161 16.21 -1.20 1.92
CA LEU A 161 16.92 -0.44 2.96
C LEU A 161 17.32 0.96 2.46
N PHE A 162 18.28 1.02 1.54
CA PHE A 162 18.80 2.28 0.98
C PHE A 162 18.19 2.63 -0.38
N PHE A 163 17.76 1.60 -1.10
CA PHE A 163 17.06 1.67 -2.37
C PHE A 163 16.14 0.45 -2.46
N ASP A 164 15.12 0.57 -3.27
CA ASP A 164 14.29 -0.55 -3.68
C ASP A 164 14.82 -1.11 -5.01
N VAL A 165 14.80 -2.43 -5.16
CA VAL A 165 15.25 -3.10 -6.39
C VAL A 165 14.04 -3.76 -7.02
N SER A 166 13.69 -3.33 -8.22
CA SER A 166 12.58 -3.90 -8.98
C SER A 166 13.03 -4.32 -10.37
N VAL A 167 12.31 -5.29 -10.93
CA VAL A 167 12.52 -5.76 -12.30
C VAL A 167 11.28 -5.41 -13.08
N GLU A 168 11.42 -4.51 -14.05
CA GLU A 168 10.32 -4.00 -14.86
C GLU A 168 10.54 -4.32 -16.35
N PRO A 169 9.49 -4.56 -17.14
CA PRO A 169 9.63 -4.75 -18.57
C PRO A 169 10.22 -3.50 -19.23
N HIS A 170 11.12 -3.68 -20.21
CA HIS A 170 11.68 -2.55 -20.94
C HIS A 170 10.56 -1.80 -21.69
N PRO A 171 10.40 -0.47 -21.53
CA PRO A 171 9.26 0.29 -22.06
C PRO A 171 9.05 0.13 -23.57
N SER A 172 10.16 0.09 -24.34
CA SER A 172 10.14 -0.06 -25.79
C SER A 172 10.28 -1.50 -26.30
N ASN A 173 10.61 -2.47 -25.44
CA ASN A 173 10.81 -3.87 -25.83
C ASN A 173 10.41 -4.82 -24.68
N MET A 174 9.15 -5.21 -24.67
CA MET A 174 8.60 -6.05 -23.59
C MET A 174 9.18 -7.48 -23.54
N SER A 175 10.07 -7.86 -24.46
CA SER A 175 10.84 -9.11 -24.38
C SER A 175 12.08 -8.99 -23.50
N LEU A 176 12.44 -7.78 -23.08
CA LEU A 176 13.56 -7.48 -22.19
C LEU A 176 13.06 -6.99 -20.83
N ASN A 177 13.87 -7.23 -19.81
CA ASN A 177 13.65 -6.70 -18.47
C ASN A 177 14.77 -5.71 -18.11
N LEU A 178 14.41 -4.73 -17.29
CA LEU A 178 15.30 -3.73 -16.72
C LEU A 178 15.35 -3.90 -15.22
N ILE A 179 16.54 -3.72 -14.63
CA ILE A 179 16.69 -3.59 -13.19
C ILE A 179 16.58 -2.12 -12.84
N HIS A 180 15.63 -1.77 -11.99
CA HIS A 180 15.40 -0.43 -11.49
C HIS A 180 15.86 -0.35 -10.03
N LEU A 181 16.74 0.61 -9.73
CA LEU A 181 16.99 1.06 -8.37
C LEU A 181 16.12 2.28 -8.12
N ASN A 182 15.15 2.12 -7.24
CA ASN A 182 14.18 3.13 -6.87
C ASN A 182 14.51 3.72 -5.49
N PRO A 183 14.00 4.91 -5.16
CA PRO A 183 14.05 5.42 -3.79
C PRO A 183 13.48 4.38 -2.82
N PRO A 184 14.07 4.22 -1.63
CA PRO A 184 13.59 3.20 -0.69
C PRO A 184 12.15 3.49 -0.30
N SER A 185 11.30 2.45 -0.31
CA SER A 185 9.96 2.57 0.26
C SER A 185 10.11 2.62 1.79
N LEU A 186 9.76 3.75 2.40
CA LEU A 186 9.76 3.84 3.85
C LEU A 186 8.45 3.25 4.37
N PRO A 187 8.47 2.21 5.22
CA PRO A 187 7.28 1.66 5.87
C PRO A 187 6.81 2.60 6.99
N MET A 188 6.82 3.91 6.74
CA MET A 188 6.42 4.94 7.67
C MET A 188 5.20 5.66 7.11
N PRO A 189 4.17 5.96 7.92
CA PRO A 189 3.01 6.70 7.45
C PRO A 189 3.40 8.15 7.10
N VAL A 190 2.67 8.79 6.18
CA VAL A 190 2.78 10.24 5.97
C VAL A 190 2.50 10.92 7.32
N PRO A 191 3.34 11.88 7.79
CA PRO A 191 4.34 12.68 7.06
C PRO A 191 5.80 12.18 7.15
N LEU A 192 6.06 10.98 7.65
CA LEU A 192 7.43 10.54 7.91
C LEU A 192 8.21 10.11 6.65
N HIS A 193 7.55 9.97 5.51
CA HIS A 193 8.20 9.74 4.21
C HIS A 193 7.88 10.88 3.23
N TRP A 194 8.78 11.09 2.28
CA TRP A 194 8.60 12.01 1.17
C TRP A 194 7.72 11.36 0.10
N SER A 195 6.79 12.12 -0.48
CA SER A 195 5.93 11.66 -1.58
C SER A 195 5.94 12.71 -2.70
N PRO A 196 6.38 12.35 -3.93
CA PRO A 196 6.34 13.25 -5.07
C PRO A 196 4.91 13.63 -5.47
N TRP A 197 3.94 12.78 -5.12
CA TRP A 197 2.52 12.95 -5.44
C TRP A 197 1.81 13.92 -4.49
N LEU A 198 2.44 14.30 -3.36
CA LEU A 198 1.87 15.25 -2.41
C LEU A 198 2.50 16.62 -2.59
N ARG A 199 1.68 17.65 -2.81
CA ARG A 199 2.18 19.03 -2.84
C ARG A 199 2.73 19.41 -1.46
N LYS A 200 3.75 20.28 -1.42
CA LYS A 200 4.34 20.78 -0.15
C LYS A 200 3.29 21.23 0.87
N ARG A 201 2.23 21.90 0.42
CA ARG A 201 1.11 22.34 1.27
C ARG A 201 0.30 21.19 1.89
N GLU A 202 0.13 20.10 1.15
CA GLU A 202 -0.53 18.87 1.63
C GLU A 202 0.38 18.15 2.62
N ILE A 203 1.68 18.07 2.34
CA ILE A 203 2.69 17.55 3.28
C ILE A 203 2.71 18.37 4.56
N ASP A 204 2.69 19.71 4.51
CA ASP A 204 2.68 20.57 5.69
C ASP A 204 1.39 20.39 6.50
N THR A 205 0.25 20.20 5.83
CA THR A 205 -1.04 19.97 6.48
C THR A 205 -1.09 18.58 7.13
N LEU A 206 -0.59 17.55 6.45
CA LEU A 206 -0.47 16.19 6.96
C LEU A 206 0.62 16.07 8.03
N THR A 207 1.64 16.93 7.99
CA THR A 207 2.67 17.06 9.04
C THR A 207 2.12 17.74 10.28
N LYS A 208 1.23 18.73 10.11
CA LYS A 208 0.50 19.36 11.21
C LYS A 208 -0.58 18.45 11.80
N ARG A 209 -1.20 17.59 10.99
CA ARG A 209 -2.24 16.64 11.42
C ARG A 209 -1.69 15.31 11.93
N GLY A 210 -0.59 14.83 11.37
CA GLY A 210 0.11 13.62 11.74
C GLY A 210 1.14 13.94 12.81
N ASN A 211 0.91 13.45 14.02
CA ASN A 211 1.80 13.73 15.13
C ASN A 211 3.12 12.95 14.95
N LYS A 212 4.13 13.58 14.33
CA LYS A 212 5.48 12.99 14.18
C LYS A 212 6.01 12.46 15.52
N ASP A 213 5.68 13.13 16.63
CA ASP A 213 6.04 12.68 17.97
C ASP A 213 5.34 11.39 18.39
N GLU A 214 4.12 11.11 17.92
CA GLU A 214 3.40 9.88 18.24
C GLU A 214 4.01 8.66 17.55
N ILE A 215 4.40 8.80 16.29
CA ILE A 215 5.05 7.70 15.57
C ILE A 215 6.46 7.46 16.12
N LEU A 216 7.22 8.53 16.39
CA LEU A 216 8.50 8.41 17.08
C LEU A 216 8.34 7.78 18.46
N ARG A 217 7.28 8.12 19.20
CA ARG A 217 6.95 7.47 20.48
C ARG A 217 6.73 5.98 20.30
N TYR A 218 5.95 5.55 19.31
CA TYR A 218 5.76 4.13 19.00
C TYR A 218 7.08 3.42 18.69
N LEU A 219 7.93 4.01 17.84
CA LEU A 219 9.24 3.43 17.51
C LEU A 219 10.14 3.30 18.75
N VAL A 220 10.13 4.31 19.63
CA VAL A 220 10.83 4.28 20.91
C VAL A 220 10.28 3.18 21.80
N ASP A 221 8.96 3.02 21.88
CA ASP A 221 8.32 2.00 22.72
C ASP A 221 8.70 0.58 22.24
N VAL A 222 8.70 0.33 20.93
CA VAL A 222 9.17 -0.94 20.34
C VAL A 222 10.64 -1.18 20.64
N ALA A 223 11.50 -0.17 20.46
CA ALA A 223 12.93 -0.30 20.73
C ALA A 223 13.20 -0.58 22.21
N MET A 224 12.49 0.09 23.13
CA MET A 224 12.57 -0.13 24.57
C MET A 224 12.17 -1.57 24.93
N GLU A 225 11.08 -2.08 24.34
CA GLU A 225 10.60 -3.44 24.57
C GLU A 225 11.65 -4.49 24.15
N LEU A 226 12.21 -4.33 22.94
CA LEU A 226 13.27 -5.21 22.44
C LEU A 226 14.53 -5.15 23.32
N ARG A 227 14.93 -3.95 23.77
CA ARG A 227 16.07 -3.75 24.68
C ARG A 227 15.89 -4.42 26.02
N ASN A 228 14.72 -4.27 26.62
CA ASN A 228 14.39 -4.87 27.91
C ASN A 228 14.51 -6.38 27.82
N HIS A 229 14.02 -6.97 26.72
CA HIS A 229 14.12 -8.41 26.48
C HIS A 229 15.58 -8.86 26.27
N GLU A 230 16.44 -8.07 25.63
CA GLU A 230 17.89 -8.36 25.51
C GLU A 230 18.69 -8.05 26.80
N GLY A 231 18.04 -7.62 27.88
CA GLY A 231 18.68 -7.27 29.15
C GLY A 231 19.52 -5.98 29.09
N SER A 232 19.30 -5.13 28.09
CA SER A 232 20.06 -3.90 27.84
C SER A 232 19.37 -2.66 28.44
N THR A 233 19.55 -2.41 29.74
CA THR A 233 18.77 -1.43 30.52
C THR A 233 19.37 -0.03 30.64
N HIS A 234 20.60 0.19 30.15
CA HIS A 234 21.37 1.39 30.50
C HIS A 234 21.10 2.60 29.59
N ALA A 235 20.60 2.37 28.37
CA ALA A 235 20.29 3.46 27.46
C ALA A 235 19.02 4.20 27.90
N HIS A 236 19.14 5.50 28.05
CA HIS A 236 18.02 6.37 28.39
C HIS A 236 17.09 6.52 27.19
N ARG A 237 15.77 6.58 27.44
CA ARG A 237 14.74 6.79 26.42
C ARG A 237 15.02 7.99 25.50
N SER A 238 15.63 9.05 26.03
CA SER A 238 16.05 10.24 25.27
C SER A 238 17.12 9.93 24.21
N ARG A 239 18.09 9.06 24.54
CA ARG A 239 19.12 8.61 23.60
C ARG A 239 18.51 7.77 22.47
N ILE A 240 17.64 6.82 22.81
CA ILE A 240 16.93 5.98 21.83
C ILE A 240 16.06 6.85 20.90
N LYS A 241 15.37 7.86 21.44
CA LYS A 241 14.61 8.82 20.63
C LYS A 241 15.50 9.56 19.64
N LYS A 242 16.70 9.99 20.06
CA LYS A 242 17.66 10.68 19.19
C LYS A 242 18.17 9.76 18.08
N GLU A 243 18.60 8.55 18.40
CA GLU A 243 19.10 7.58 17.40
C GLU A 243 18.01 7.21 16.38
N LEU A 244 16.77 7.00 16.83
CA LEU A 244 15.64 6.75 15.91
C LEU A 244 15.32 7.96 15.04
N LEU A 245 15.40 9.17 15.59
CA LEU A 245 15.22 10.39 14.80
C LEU A 245 16.31 10.52 13.71
N ASP A 246 17.55 10.17 14.03
CA ASP A 246 18.65 10.17 13.05
C ASP A 246 18.39 9.16 11.93
N VAL A 247 17.85 7.97 12.24
CA VAL A 247 17.44 6.96 11.23
C VAL A 247 16.31 7.50 10.35
N VAL A 248 15.29 8.14 10.94
CA VAL A 248 14.18 8.74 10.17
C VAL A 248 14.68 9.86 9.26
N ASN A 249 15.56 10.73 9.75
CA ASN A 249 16.12 11.82 8.95
C ASN A 249 17.00 11.29 7.81
N LEU A 250 17.82 10.26 8.06
CA LEU A 250 18.60 9.60 7.01
C LEU A 250 17.70 9.05 5.91
N ALA A 251 16.65 8.32 6.31
CA ALA A 251 15.67 7.75 5.40
C ALA A 251 14.96 8.82 4.53
N GLN A 252 14.55 9.93 5.13
CA GLN A 252 13.95 11.06 4.41
C GLN A 252 14.94 11.71 3.43
N ASN A 253 16.17 11.96 3.87
CA ASN A 253 17.21 12.53 3.02
C ASN A 253 17.55 11.63 1.83
N LEU A 254 17.53 10.30 2.03
CA LEU A 254 17.71 9.34 0.95
C LEU A 254 16.60 9.47 -0.07
N GLN A 255 15.32 9.48 0.35
CA GLN A 255 14.19 9.62 -0.57
C GLN A 255 14.18 10.95 -1.34
N GLU A 256 14.43 12.07 -0.66
CA GLU A 256 14.38 13.40 -1.29
C GLU A 256 15.46 13.59 -2.36
N LYS A 257 16.63 12.97 -2.15
CA LYS A 257 17.81 13.14 -3.03
C LYS A 257 18.03 11.96 -3.97
N PHE A 258 17.18 10.94 -3.91
CA PHE A 258 17.37 9.75 -4.71
C PHE A 258 17.14 10.06 -6.18
N VAL A 259 18.02 9.53 -7.04
CA VAL A 259 17.81 9.52 -8.49
C VAL A 259 17.59 8.08 -8.91
N VAL A 260 16.48 7.81 -9.61
CA VAL A 260 16.17 6.46 -10.10
C VAL A 260 17.25 6.02 -11.07
N LEU A 261 17.78 4.82 -10.87
CA LEU A 261 18.80 4.21 -11.74
C LEU A 261 18.22 3.03 -12.50
N MET A 262 18.48 2.94 -13.81
CA MET A 262 18.13 1.76 -14.61
C MET A 262 19.38 1.07 -15.15
N PHE A 263 19.36 -0.26 -15.14
CA PHE A 263 20.42 -1.11 -15.67
C PHE A 263 19.85 -2.09 -16.70
N THR A 264 20.58 -2.28 -17.80
CA THR A 264 20.26 -3.23 -18.87
C THR A 264 21.41 -4.25 -19.01
N ASP A 265 21.10 -5.46 -19.48
CA ASP A 265 22.07 -6.52 -19.81
C ASP A 265 22.64 -6.36 -21.24
N ALA A 266 22.36 -5.23 -21.90
CA ALA A 266 22.70 -5.06 -23.31
C ALA A 266 24.20 -4.77 -23.46
N SER A 267 24.93 -5.83 -23.81
CA SER A 267 26.29 -5.80 -24.37
C SER A 267 26.35 -5.22 -25.80
N ASP A 268 25.23 -4.76 -26.34
CA ASP A 268 25.14 -4.11 -27.64
C ASP A 268 24.38 -2.78 -27.53
N ASP A 269 24.96 -1.78 -28.19
CA ASP A 269 24.49 -0.41 -28.41
C ASP A 269 24.58 0.59 -27.26
N THR A 270 25.67 1.38 -27.32
CA THR A 270 25.83 2.70 -26.72
C THR A 270 24.61 3.58 -26.99
N ILE A 271 23.75 3.76 -25.99
CA ILE A 271 22.75 4.84 -26.01
C ILE A 271 23.49 6.15 -25.68
N PRO A 272 23.48 7.17 -26.56
CA PRO A 272 24.15 8.43 -26.29
C PRO A 272 23.46 9.17 -25.14
N ILE A 273 24.25 9.48 -24.11
CA ILE A 273 23.86 10.36 -23.00
C ILE A 273 23.93 11.81 -23.51
N SER A 274 22.78 12.41 -23.80
CA SER A 274 22.60 13.85 -23.97
C SER A 274 21.15 14.16 -23.61
N SER A 275 20.78 15.06 -22.70
CA SER A 275 21.42 16.30 -22.25
C SER A 275 20.85 16.70 -20.89
N LEU A 276 21.74 17.07 -19.97
CA LEU A 276 21.42 17.69 -18.68
C LEU A 276 20.79 19.07 -18.89
N ASP A 277 19.53 19.25 -18.49
CA ASP A 277 19.05 20.57 -18.07
C ASP A 277 18.36 20.45 -16.71
N ASN A 278 18.91 21.19 -15.76
CA ASN A 278 18.81 20.95 -14.34
C ASN A 278 17.58 21.69 -13.81
N ASN A 279 16.37 21.15 -13.96
CA ASN A 279 15.19 21.72 -13.29
C ASN A 279 13.94 20.86 -13.10
N ASN A 280 13.85 19.63 -13.60
CA ASN A 280 12.69 18.76 -13.34
C ASN A 280 13.19 17.32 -13.19
N GLY A 281 12.96 16.69 -12.04
CA GLY A 281 13.52 15.37 -11.69
C GLY A 281 13.53 14.38 -12.85
N GLU A 282 14.73 14.01 -13.30
CA GLU A 282 14.95 13.05 -14.38
C GLU A 282 15.82 11.87 -13.92
N LEU A 283 15.53 10.71 -14.52
CA LEU A 283 16.12 9.41 -14.25
C LEU A 283 17.53 9.32 -14.83
N ILE A 284 18.46 8.73 -14.08
CA ILE A 284 19.81 8.42 -14.56
C ILE A 284 19.82 6.95 -14.99
N THR A 285 20.31 6.64 -16.19
CA THR A 285 20.48 5.24 -16.63
C THR A 285 21.97 4.90 -16.61
N LEU A 286 22.35 3.75 -16.05
CA LEU A 286 23.73 3.30 -15.96
C LEU A 286 23.85 1.92 -16.62
N SER A 287 24.65 1.81 -17.67
CA SER A 287 25.02 0.51 -18.23
C SER A 287 26.10 -0.12 -17.35
N ALA A 288 25.82 -1.28 -16.76
CA ALA A 288 26.84 -2.09 -16.11
C ALA A 288 27.41 -3.07 -17.14
N ALA A 289 28.64 -2.83 -17.62
CA ALA A 289 29.42 -3.86 -18.28
C ALA A 289 30.03 -4.74 -17.18
N TRP A 290 29.56 -5.99 -17.07
CA TRP A 290 30.19 -7.01 -16.23
C TRP A 290 31.34 -7.67 -16.99
#